data_AF-A0A9N9G7I5-F1
#
_entry.id   AF-A0A9N9G7I5-F1
#
_cell.length_a   1.000
_cell.length_b   1.000
_cell.length_c   1.000
_cell.angle_alpha   90.00
_cell.angle_beta   90.00
_cell.angle_gamma   90.00
#
_symmetry.space_group_name_H-M   'P 1'
#
loop_
_entity.id
_entity.type
_entity.pdbx_description
1 polymer ?
#
loop_
_entity_poly.entity_id
_entity_poly.type
_entity_poly.pdbx_seq_one_letter_code
_entity_poly.pdbx_strand_id
1 'polypeptide(L)'
;MTTMNNNQDSANNNRTPSFNTLVNCFRRINQAKSSDKKVYLQRYIEDWRKAGFGSFYPAMRLLVPHLDSERAYDLKETRLAHAYIRAFSLTKSSPDAQRLVNWTRPKFTGKKRGPVQPVGDFASIAAEVIIVRSVVTKSKGLSIDYVNENLRELSEASNFDESVKVIKGFLHNYTAEEQKWLIKIILKDLKIGLSEDSILAIYHPDARNVFNRCNNLQKVTDELTDPHRR
;
A
#
# COMPACT_ATOMS: atom_id res chain seq x y z
N MET A 1 38.32 0.67 35.59
CA MET A 1 38.13 0.70 34.12
C MET A 1 36.78 0.08 33.83
N THR A 2 35.71 0.76 34.21
CA THR A 2 34.91 1.69 33.38
C THR A 2 34.06 0.92 32.37
N THR A 3 32.82 0.69 32.81
CA THR A 3 31.63 0.25 32.10
C THR A 3 31.44 1.04 30.80
N MET A 4 31.33 0.36 29.66
CA MET A 4 30.70 0.94 28.47
C MET A 4 29.27 0.41 28.35
N ASN A 5 28.39 1.34 28.68
CA ASN A 5 26.95 1.30 28.59
C ASN A 5 26.55 1.35 27.11
N ASN A 6 26.04 0.24 26.54
CA ASN A 6 25.42 0.25 25.21
C ASN A 6 24.02 0.87 25.32
N ASN A 7 23.97 2.19 25.31
CA ASN A 7 22.78 2.95 24.95
C ASN A 7 22.53 2.76 23.45
N GLN A 8 21.68 1.78 23.10
CA GLN A 8 21.15 1.64 21.74
C GLN A 8 19.62 1.69 21.67
N ASP A 9 18.96 2.21 22.71
CA ASP A 9 17.49 2.31 22.80
C ASP A 9 16.97 3.76 22.82
N SER A 10 17.52 4.65 21.99
CA SER A 10 17.03 6.03 21.91
C SER A 10 16.85 6.60 20.49
N ALA A 11 16.84 5.76 19.44
CA ALA A 11 16.62 6.20 18.07
C ALA A 11 15.25 5.81 17.47
N ASN A 12 14.33 5.22 18.26
CA ASN A 12 13.13 4.57 17.71
C ASN A 12 11.81 5.35 17.88
N ASN A 13 11.85 6.57 18.40
CA ASN A 13 10.63 7.38 18.63
C ASN A 13 10.08 8.11 17.38
N ASN A 14 10.77 8.06 16.23
CA ASN A 14 10.40 8.83 15.03
C ASN A 14 10.08 7.99 13.79
N ARG A 15 9.99 6.66 13.91
CA ARG A 15 9.64 5.80 12.77
C ARG A 15 8.17 5.44 12.83
N THR A 16 7.48 5.66 11.71
CA THR A 16 6.12 5.15 11.50
C THR A 16 6.05 3.63 11.71
N PRO A 17 4.87 3.08 12.05
CA PRO A 17 4.71 1.65 12.26
C PRO A 17 5.04 0.85 10.99
N SER A 18 5.30 -0.44 11.17
CA SER A 18 5.54 -1.36 10.05
C SER A 18 4.38 -1.33 9.05
N PHE A 19 4.69 -1.30 7.77
CA PHE A 19 3.72 -1.36 6.68
C PHE A 19 2.83 -2.60 6.74
N ASN A 20 3.34 -3.71 7.29
CA ASN A 20 2.54 -4.91 7.51
C ASN A 20 1.34 -4.64 8.45
N THR A 21 1.45 -3.71 9.39
CA THR A 21 0.30 -3.32 10.25
C THR A 21 -0.82 -2.67 9.44
N LEU A 22 -0.44 -1.79 8.50
CA LEU A 22 -1.37 -1.13 7.57
C LEU A 22 -1.97 -2.15 6.58
N VAL A 23 -1.16 -3.04 6.03
CA VAL A 23 -1.62 -4.16 5.18
C VAL A 23 -2.63 -5.05 5.91
N ASN A 24 -2.38 -5.36 7.18
CA ASN A 24 -3.35 -6.10 8.00
C ASN A 24 -4.64 -5.32 8.25
N CYS A 25 -4.56 -4.00 8.41
CA CYS A 25 -5.74 -3.13 8.47
C CYS A 25 -6.54 -3.23 7.16
N PHE A 26 -5.90 -3.04 6.00
CA PHE A 26 -6.55 -3.15 4.69
C PHE A 26 -7.23 -4.49 4.49
N ARG A 27 -6.54 -5.59 4.84
CA ARG A 27 -7.09 -6.95 4.74
C ARG A 27 -8.32 -7.13 5.62
N ARG A 28 -8.27 -6.68 6.88
CA ARG A 28 -9.42 -6.74 7.80
C ARG A 28 -10.60 -5.95 7.26
N ILE A 29 -10.39 -4.72 6.79
CA ILE A 29 -11.45 -3.89 6.18
C ILE A 29 -12.04 -4.58 4.95
N ASN A 30 -11.21 -5.15 4.07
CA ASN A 30 -11.67 -5.76 2.84
C ASN A 30 -12.48 -7.06 3.08
N GLN A 31 -12.16 -7.80 4.14
CA GLN A 31 -12.86 -9.03 4.54
C GLN A 31 -14.07 -8.80 5.44
N ALA A 32 -14.17 -7.62 6.06
CA ALA A 32 -15.23 -7.29 6.99
C ALA A 32 -16.59 -7.03 6.31
N LYS A 33 -17.67 -7.27 7.06
CA LYS A 33 -19.00 -6.79 6.72
C LYS A 33 -19.01 -5.25 6.68
N SER A 34 -19.89 -4.67 5.86
CA SER A 34 -19.97 -3.22 5.68
C SER A 34 -20.11 -2.42 6.98
N SER A 35 -20.80 -2.96 7.99
CA SER A 35 -20.94 -2.34 9.32
C SER A 35 -19.62 -2.18 10.07
N ASP A 36 -18.69 -3.11 9.89
CA ASP A 36 -17.51 -3.24 10.75
C ASP A 36 -16.26 -2.59 10.12
N LYS A 37 -16.32 -2.29 8.82
CA LYS A 37 -15.21 -1.67 8.06
C LYS A 37 -14.68 -0.41 8.71
N LYS A 38 -15.59 0.46 9.16
CA LYS A 38 -15.22 1.74 9.81
C LYS A 38 -14.50 1.50 11.13
N VAL A 39 -14.90 0.49 11.90
CA VAL A 39 -14.32 0.15 13.20
C VAL A 39 -12.85 -0.26 13.07
N TYR A 40 -12.51 -1.06 12.06
CA TYR A 40 -11.12 -1.48 11.84
C TYR A 40 -10.19 -0.30 11.49
N LEU A 41 -10.67 0.64 10.68
CA LEU A 41 -9.88 1.83 10.34
C LEU A 41 -9.78 2.78 11.54
N GLN A 42 -10.89 3.01 12.25
CA GLN A 42 -10.91 3.86 13.44
C GLN A 42 -9.91 3.36 14.48
N ARG A 43 -9.91 2.05 14.76
CA ARG A 43 -8.96 1.43 15.68
C ARG A 43 -7.51 1.64 15.24
N TYR A 44 -7.21 1.50 13.95
CA TYR A 44 -5.86 1.72 13.43
C TYR A 44 -5.39 3.18 13.64
N ILE A 45 -6.28 4.16 13.43
CA ILE A 45 -5.97 5.58 13.66
C ILE A 45 -5.81 5.89 15.15
N GLU A 46 -6.65 5.31 16.00
CA GLU A 46 -6.52 5.44 17.47
C GLU A 46 -5.21 4.85 17.97
N ASP A 47 -4.84 3.64 17.50
CA ASP A 47 -3.58 2.99 17.86
C ASP A 47 -2.38 3.83 17.37
N TRP A 48 -2.48 4.46 16.20
CA TRP A 48 -1.47 5.41 15.71
C TRP A 48 -1.28 6.60 16.65
N ARG A 49 -2.38 7.24 17.04
CA ARG A 49 -2.38 8.40 17.96
C ARG A 49 -1.85 8.01 19.33
N LYS A 50 -2.31 6.89 19.90
CA LYS A 50 -1.88 6.40 21.23
C LYS A 50 -0.39 6.07 21.28
N ALA A 51 0.15 5.53 20.19
CA ALA A 51 1.57 5.21 20.09
C ALA A 51 2.46 6.45 19.86
N GLY A 52 1.89 7.62 19.58
CA GLY A 52 2.65 8.85 19.44
C GLY A 52 3.50 8.93 18.17
N PHE A 53 3.12 8.26 17.07
CA PHE A 53 3.87 8.27 15.80
C PHE A 53 3.88 9.62 15.04
N GLY A 54 3.30 10.68 15.61
CA GLY A 54 3.21 12.00 14.98
C GLY A 54 2.17 12.07 13.85
N SER A 55 2.47 12.85 12.81
CA SER A 55 1.54 13.11 11.70
C SER A 55 1.04 11.82 11.05
N PHE A 56 -0.26 11.74 10.79
CA PHE A 56 -0.88 10.59 10.12
C PHE A 56 -0.70 10.64 8.60
N TYR A 57 -0.09 11.72 8.06
CA TYR A 57 0.12 11.91 6.62
C TYR A 57 0.73 10.70 5.90
N PRO A 58 1.81 10.06 6.41
CA PRO A 58 2.45 8.94 5.71
C PRO A 58 1.52 7.75 5.49
N ALA A 59 0.55 7.51 6.39
CA ALA A 59 -0.47 6.47 6.25
C ALA A 59 -1.68 6.97 5.45
N MET A 60 -2.12 8.21 5.66
CA MET A 60 -3.26 8.81 4.97
C MET A 60 -3.08 8.76 3.44
N ARG A 61 -1.90 9.14 2.94
CA ARG A 61 -1.63 9.11 1.49
C ARG A 61 -1.65 7.70 0.89
N LEU A 62 -1.46 6.65 1.69
CA LEU A 62 -1.58 5.24 1.25
C LEU A 62 -3.02 4.72 1.36
N LEU A 63 -3.83 5.29 2.27
CA LEU A 63 -5.26 4.99 2.44
C LEU A 63 -6.13 5.58 1.33
N VAL A 64 -5.80 6.81 0.88
CA VAL A 64 -6.49 7.52 -0.20
C VAL A 64 -5.52 7.89 -1.32
N PRO A 65 -4.91 6.89 -2.01
CA PRO A 65 -3.84 7.14 -2.98
C PRO A 65 -4.28 7.96 -4.20
N HIS A 66 -5.58 7.99 -4.52
CA HIS A 66 -6.14 8.84 -5.57
C HIS A 66 -6.17 10.34 -5.19
N LEU A 67 -6.13 10.67 -3.90
CA LEU A 67 -6.01 12.05 -3.40
C LEU A 67 -4.56 12.48 -3.19
N ASP A 68 -3.58 11.58 -3.39
CA ASP A 68 -2.16 11.90 -3.36
C ASP A 68 -1.75 12.55 -4.69
N SER A 69 -1.71 13.88 -4.73
CA SER A 69 -1.33 14.66 -5.90
C SER A 69 0.19 14.80 -6.08
N GLU A 70 0.99 14.52 -5.04
CA GLU A 70 2.45 14.69 -5.09
C GLU A 70 3.12 13.60 -5.91
N ARG A 71 2.54 12.38 -5.93
CA ARG A 71 3.12 11.23 -6.61
C ARG A 71 2.26 10.79 -7.78
N ALA A 72 2.84 10.78 -8.97
CA ALA A 72 2.25 10.20 -10.17
C ALA A 72 3.08 8.99 -10.60
N TYR A 73 2.42 7.85 -10.73
CA TYR A 73 3.02 6.63 -11.25
C TYR A 73 2.57 6.48 -12.69
N ASP A 74 3.46 6.66 -13.66
CA ASP A 74 3.17 6.40 -15.08
C ASP A 74 3.13 4.88 -15.36
N LEU A 75 2.37 4.15 -14.53
CA LEU A 75 2.34 2.69 -14.43
C LEU A 75 0.89 2.21 -14.31
N LYS A 76 0.32 1.84 -15.47
CA LYS A 76 -0.94 1.08 -15.55
C LYS A 76 -0.68 -0.42 -15.45
N GLU A 77 -1.73 -1.22 -15.34
CA GLU A 77 -1.66 -2.68 -15.16
C GLU A 77 -0.77 -3.35 -16.21
N THR A 78 -0.89 -2.97 -17.48
CA THR A 78 -0.05 -3.52 -18.56
C THR A 78 1.44 -3.21 -18.36
N ARG A 79 1.78 -1.99 -17.95
CA ARG A 79 3.18 -1.61 -17.71
C ARG A 79 3.71 -2.28 -16.45
N LEU A 80 2.90 -2.39 -15.39
CA LEU A 80 3.25 -3.14 -14.19
C LEU A 80 3.47 -4.62 -14.50
N ALA A 81 2.61 -5.25 -15.30
CA ALA A 81 2.77 -6.64 -15.73
C ALA A 81 4.14 -6.85 -16.41
N HIS A 82 4.48 -5.98 -17.36
CA HIS A 82 5.79 -6.03 -18.02
C HIS A 82 6.96 -5.75 -17.06
N ALA A 83 6.78 -4.85 -16.09
CA ALA A 83 7.81 -4.55 -15.11
C ALA A 83 8.09 -5.75 -14.20
N TYR A 84 7.04 -6.42 -13.71
CA TYR A 84 7.17 -7.67 -12.95
C TYR A 84 7.79 -8.80 -13.78
N ILE A 85 7.39 -8.97 -15.04
CA ILE A 85 7.98 -9.96 -15.95
C ILE A 85 9.49 -9.74 -16.09
N ARG A 86 9.91 -8.48 -16.30
CA ARG A 86 11.34 -8.13 -16.42
C ARG A 86 12.08 -8.27 -15.08
N ALA A 87 11.47 -7.85 -13.98
CA ALA A 87 12.06 -7.95 -12.64
C ALA A 87 12.29 -9.41 -12.22
N PHE A 88 11.35 -10.31 -12.52
CA PHE A 88 11.49 -11.76 -12.32
C PHE A 88 12.30 -12.47 -13.41
N SER A 89 12.73 -11.77 -14.46
CA SER A 89 13.41 -12.36 -15.63
C SER A 89 12.62 -13.50 -16.28
N LEU A 90 11.29 -13.35 -16.38
CA LEU A 90 10.43 -14.35 -17.00
C LEU A 90 10.50 -14.26 -18.53
N THR A 91 10.48 -15.42 -19.19
CA THR A 91 10.23 -15.47 -20.63
C THR A 91 8.78 -15.09 -20.92
N LYS A 92 8.55 -14.39 -22.04
CA LYS A 92 7.20 -13.96 -22.47
C LYS A 92 6.23 -15.14 -22.67
N SER A 93 6.76 -16.33 -22.98
CA SER A 93 5.99 -17.55 -23.17
C SER A 93 5.65 -18.28 -21.86
N SER A 94 6.26 -17.89 -20.74
CA SER A 94 6.00 -18.57 -19.46
C SER A 94 4.53 -18.41 -19.03
N PRO A 95 3.92 -19.44 -18.41
CA PRO A 95 2.54 -19.37 -17.95
C PRO A 95 2.27 -18.15 -17.09
N ASP A 96 3.18 -17.79 -16.20
CA ASP A 96 3.00 -16.65 -15.29
C ASP A 96 3.14 -15.29 -15.97
N ALA A 97 4.03 -15.15 -16.96
CA ALA A 97 4.06 -13.96 -17.80
C ALA A 97 2.74 -13.79 -18.56
N GLN A 98 2.19 -14.89 -19.10
CA GLN A 98 0.90 -14.85 -19.77
C GLN A 98 -0.24 -14.51 -18.81
N ARG A 99 -0.20 -14.97 -17.55
CA ARG A 99 -1.18 -14.63 -16.51
C ARG A 99 -1.14 -13.16 -16.13
N LEU A 100 0.06 -12.58 -15.96
CA LEU A 100 0.23 -11.16 -15.64
C LEU A 100 -0.30 -10.26 -16.78
N VAL A 101 0.02 -10.59 -18.03
CA VAL A 101 -0.41 -9.79 -19.19
C VAL A 101 -1.91 -9.96 -19.46
N ASN A 102 -2.44 -11.17 -19.31
CA ASN A 102 -3.83 -11.51 -19.62
C ASN A 102 -4.71 -11.64 -18.38
N TRP A 103 -4.44 -10.84 -17.34
CA TRP A 103 -5.10 -10.94 -16.04
C TRP A 103 -6.64 -10.77 -16.10
N THR A 104 -7.16 -10.11 -17.13
CA THR A 104 -8.61 -9.94 -17.36
C THR A 104 -9.27 -11.15 -18.00
N ARG A 105 -8.51 -12.07 -18.60
CA ARG A 105 -9.05 -13.20 -19.37
C ARG A 105 -9.35 -14.38 -18.45
N PRO A 106 -10.61 -14.88 -18.40
CA PRO A 106 -11.01 -15.97 -17.48
C PRO A 106 -10.14 -17.24 -17.58
N LYS A 107 -9.60 -17.54 -18.77
CA LYS A 107 -8.69 -18.67 -19.00
C LYS A 107 -7.43 -18.62 -18.11
N PHE A 108 -6.93 -17.42 -17.80
CA PHE A 108 -5.67 -17.20 -17.11
C PHE A 108 -5.83 -16.87 -15.62
N THR A 109 -7.07 -16.63 -15.17
CA THR A 109 -7.37 -16.34 -13.76
C THR A 109 -7.53 -17.58 -12.88
N GLY A 110 -7.34 -18.81 -13.43
CA GLY A 110 -7.30 -20.06 -12.66
C GLY A 110 -8.61 -20.49 -11.98
N LYS A 111 -9.67 -19.69 -12.04
CA LYS A 111 -10.96 -20.00 -11.41
C LYS A 111 -11.76 -20.99 -12.27
N LYS A 112 -11.83 -22.25 -11.82
CA LYS A 112 -12.75 -23.26 -12.39
C LYS A 112 -14.21 -22.80 -12.28
N ARG A 113 -15.01 -23.21 -13.25
CA ARG A 113 -16.46 -22.96 -13.39
C ARG A 113 -17.20 -23.15 -12.05
N GLY A 114 -17.76 -22.06 -11.54
CA GLY A 114 -18.65 -21.92 -10.38
C GLY A 114 -19.36 -20.56 -10.47
N PRO A 115 -20.35 -20.23 -9.62
CA PRO A 115 -21.13 -19.00 -9.75
C PRO A 115 -20.19 -17.79 -9.77
N VAL A 116 -20.41 -16.92 -10.75
CA VAL A 116 -19.55 -15.83 -11.21
C VAL A 116 -18.93 -15.06 -10.04
N GLN A 117 -17.71 -15.43 -9.64
CA GLN A 117 -16.89 -14.56 -8.80
C GLN A 117 -16.29 -13.49 -9.70
N PRO A 118 -16.23 -12.23 -9.25
CA PRO A 118 -15.65 -11.15 -10.03
C PRO A 118 -14.27 -11.53 -10.56
N VAL A 119 -14.02 -11.20 -11.84
CA VAL A 119 -12.71 -11.28 -12.48
C VAL A 119 -11.71 -10.62 -11.52
N GLY A 120 -10.67 -11.36 -11.13
CA GLY A 120 -9.72 -10.88 -10.13
C GLY A 120 -9.08 -9.56 -10.57
N ASP A 121 -8.89 -8.64 -9.65
CA ASP A 121 -8.12 -7.43 -9.90
C ASP A 121 -6.64 -7.79 -10.14
N PHE A 122 -5.95 -7.03 -11.01
CA PHE A 122 -4.56 -7.29 -11.41
C PHE A 122 -3.64 -7.58 -10.21
N ALA A 123 -3.80 -6.82 -9.12
CA ALA A 123 -3.03 -6.98 -7.89
C ALA A 123 -3.14 -8.38 -7.27
N SER A 124 -4.31 -9.02 -7.31
CA SER A 124 -4.49 -10.38 -6.79
C SER A 124 -3.79 -11.41 -7.67
N ILE A 125 -3.90 -11.30 -8.99
CA ILE A 125 -3.20 -12.18 -9.93
C ILE A 125 -1.67 -12.02 -9.79
N ALA A 126 -1.19 -10.79 -9.64
CA ALA A 126 0.22 -10.53 -9.40
C ALA A 126 0.70 -11.18 -8.09
N ALA A 127 -0.07 -11.07 -7.00
CA ALA A 127 0.27 -11.70 -5.72
C ALA A 127 0.41 -13.22 -5.83
N GLU A 128 -0.48 -13.88 -6.59
CA GLU A 128 -0.42 -15.33 -6.84
C GLU A 128 0.81 -15.73 -7.67
N VAL A 129 1.29 -14.88 -8.58
CA VAL A 129 2.53 -15.13 -9.31
C VAL A 129 3.75 -14.90 -8.41
N ILE A 130 3.70 -13.86 -7.57
CA ILE A 130 4.77 -13.46 -6.65
C ILE A 130 4.96 -14.53 -5.57
N ILE A 131 3.90 -15.05 -4.96
CA ILE A 131 4.00 -15.99 -3.82
C ILE A 131 4.77 -17.27 -4.18
N VAL A 132 4.68 -17.74 -5.42
CA VAL A 132 5.38 -18.95 -5.90
C VAL A 132 6.88 -18.70 -6.16
N ARG A 133 7.29 -17.43 -6.31
CA ARG A 133 8.67 -17.03 -6.67
C ARG A 133 9.39 -16.25 -5.59
N SER A 134 8.65 -15.73 -4.62
CA SER A 134 9.19 -14.82 -3.62
C SER A 134 10.10 -15.57 -2.64
N VAL A 135 11.30 -15.02 -2.45
CA VAL A 135 12.19 -15.42 -1.34
C VAL A 135 11.74 -14.80 -0.01
N VAL A 136 10.89 -13.77 -0.06
CA VAL A 136 10.33 -13.08 1.10
C VAL A 136 9.00 -13.72 1.48
N THR A 137 9.03 -14.62 2.45
CA THR A 137 7.85 -15.36 2.95
C THR A 137 7.25 -14.74 4.21
N LYS A 138 8.01 -13.92 4.94
CA LYS A 138 7.58 -13.18 6.14
C LYS A 138 7.91 -11.71 5.97
N SER A 139 7.06 -10.84 6.52
CA SER A 139 7.30 -9.40 6.50
C SER A 139 8.61 -9.08 7.22
N LYS A 140 9.42 -8.20 6.61
CA LYS A 140 10.66 -7.69 7.21
C LYS A 140 10.43 -6.56 8.22
N GLY A 141 9.18 -6.13 8.44
CA GLY A 141 8.88 -5.06 9.39
C GLY A 141 9.26 -3.66 8.90
N LEU A 142 9.31 -3.43 7.58
CA LEU A 142 9.66 -2.14 6.99
C LEU A 142 8.63 -1.08 7.38
N SER A 143 9.09 0.12 7.79
CA SER A 143 8.20 1.21 8.18
C SER A 143 7.43 1.78 6.99
N ILE A 144 6.33 2.48 7.28
CA ILE A 144 5.56 3.21 6.26
C ILE A 144 6.40 4.31 5.61
N ASP A 145 7.32 4.95 6.34
CA ASP A 145 8.24 5.94 5.76
C ASP A 145 9.16 5.31 4.72
N TYR A 146 9.70 4.13 5.01
CA TYR A 146 10.53 3.39 4.05
C TYR A 146 9.75 3.01 2.80
N VAL A 147 8.48 2.61 2.95
CA VAL A 147 7.58 2.37 1.82
C VAL A 147 7.34 3.64 1.03
N ASN A 148 7.07 4.76 1.70
CA ASN A 148 6.85 6.04 1.03
C ASN A 148 8.07 6.52 0.24
N GLU A 149 9.28 6.26 0.74
CA GLU A 149 10.51 6.59 0.02
C GLU A 149 10.69 5.72 -1.23
N ASN A 150 10.48 4.40 -1.16
CA ASN A 150 10.56 3.57 -2.37
C ASN A 150 9.45 3.92 -3.39
N LEU A 151 8.27 4.29 -2.89
CA LEU A 151 7.17 4.80 -3.70
C LEU A 151 7.47 6.21 -4.25
N ARG A 152 8.35 6.99 -3.63
CA ARG A 152 8.84 8.26 -4.17
C ARG A 152 9.83 8.00 -5.31
N GLU A 153 10.82 7.13 -5.08
CA GLU A 153 11.78 6.70 -6.10
C GLU A 153 11.06 6.16 -7.35
N LEU A 154 9.98 5.38 -7.16
CA LEU A 154 9.17 4.88 -8.27
C LEU A 154 8.45 6.00 -9.04
N SER A 155 7.95 7.04 -8.36
CA SER A 155 7.28 8.17 -9.01
C SER A 155 8.26 9.13 -9.71
N GLU A 156 9.51 9.17 -9.25
CA GLU A 156 10.57 10.01 -9.81
C GLU A 156 11.38 9.28 -10.90
N ALA A 157 11.10 7.99 -11.15
CA ALA A 157 11.75 7.20 -12.18
C ALA A 157 11.59 7.84 -13.57
N SER A 158 12.72 8.16 -14.21
CA SER A 158 12.77 8.87 -15.49
C SER A 158 12.41 7.99 -16.69
N ASN A 159 12.56 6.68 -16.54
CA ASN A 159 12.34 5.71 -17.60
C ASN A 159 11.87 4.36 -17.03
N PHE A 160 11.43 3.47 -17.92
CA PHE A 160 10.88 2.17 -17.54
C PHE A 160 11.91 1.25 -16.86
N ASP A 161 13.19 1.38 -17.17
CA ASP A 161 14.25 0.54 -16.60
C ASP A 161 14.51 0.90 -15.14
N GLU A 162 14.44 2.18 -14.80
CA GLU A 162 14.44 2.66 -13.41
C GLU A 162 13.21 2.16 -12.64
N SER A 163 12.02 2.23 -13.23
CA SER A 163 10.82 1.66 -12.60
C SER A 163 10.97 0.16 -12.33
N VAL A 164 11.57 -0.59 -13.28
CA VAL A 164 11.86 -2.02 -13.12
C VAL A 164 12.88 -2.27 -12.01
N LYS A 165 13.89 -1.41 -11.85
CA LYS A 165 14.88 -1.50 -10.77
C LYS A 165 14.21 -1.35 -9.40
N VAL A 166 13.33 -0.37 -9.24
CA VAL A 166 12.57 -0.17 -7.98
C VAL A 166 11.65 -1.35 -7.69
N ILE A 167 10.90 -1.82 -8.71
CA ILE A 167 10.02 -2.99 -8.58
C ILE A 167 10.82 -4.26 -8.25
N LYS A 168 12.03 -4.43 -8.79
CA LYS A 168 12.94 -5.51 -8.39
C LYS A 168 13.32 -5.40 -6.91
N GLY A 169 13.55 -4.19 -6.41
CA GLY A 169 13.69 -3.93 -4.97
C GLY A 169 12.49 -4.42 -4.16
N PHE A 170 11.26 -4.23 -4.68
CA PHE A 170 10.06 -4.74 -4.00
C PHE A 170 10.05 -6.25 -3.85
N LEU A 171 10.49 -6.99 -4.87
CA LEU A 171 10.58 -8.46 -4.85
C LEU A 171 11.47 -8.99 -3.73
N HIS A 172 12.49 -8.23 -3.34
CA HIS A 172 13.43 -8.64 -2.31
C HIS A 172 13.06 -8.16 -0.91
N ASN A 173 12.09 -7.25 -0.76
CA ASN A 173 11.81 -6.57 0.50
C ASN A 173 10.40 -6.80 1.05
N TYR A 174 9.43 -7.10 0.20
CA TYR A 174 8.03 -7.24 0.58
C TYR A 174 7.50 -8.64 0.27
N THR A 175 6.65 -9.14 1.15
CA THR A 175 5.85 -10.35 0.93
C THR A 175 4.86 -10.18 -0.24
N ALA A 176 4.34 -11.28 -0.76
CA ALA A 176 3.32 -11.25 -1.82
C ALA A 176 2.08 -10.42 -1.42
N GLU A 177 1.66 -10.50 -0.15
CA GLU A 177 0.53 -9.73 0.37
C GLU A 177 0.86 -8.22 0.45
N GLU A 178 2.05 -7.85 0.97
CA GLU A 178 2.47 -6.44 0.98
C GLU A 178 2.57 -5.87 -0.45
N GLN A 179 3.13 -6.64 -1.39
CA GLN A 179 3.21 -6.23 -2.80
C GLN A 179 1.85 -6.09 -3.47
N LYS A 180 0.87 -6.94 -3.13
CA LYS A 180 -0.51 -6.78 -3.61
C LYS A 180 -1.07 -5.40 -3.23
N TRP A 181 -0.86 -4.95 -2.00
CA TRP A 181 -1.32 -3.64 -1.56
C TRP A 181 -0.49 -2.49 -2.15
N LEU A 182 0.82 -2.67 -2.35
CA LEU A 182 1.64 -1.72 -3.10
C LEU A 182 1.14 -1.52 -4.53
N ILE A 183 0.83 -2.60 -5.26
CA ILE A 183 0.27 -2.52 -6.61
C ILE A 183 -1.02 -1.71 -6.62
N LYS A 184 -1.92 -1.95 -5.66
CA LYS A 184 -3.17 -1.20 -5.51
C LYS A 184 -2.94 0.28 -5.23
N ILE A 185 -1.95 0.62 -4.41
CA ILE A 185 -1.55 2.00 -4.11
C ILE A 185 -0.99 2.69 -5.36
N ILE A 186 -0.10 2.01 -6.11
CA ILE A 186 0.51 2.51 -7.34
C ILE A 186 -0.56 2.77 -8.41
N LEU A 187 -1.51 1.85 -8.57
CA LEU A 187 -2.67 2.01 -9.45
C LEU A 187 -3.70 3.04 -8.95
N LYS A 188 -3.50 3.58 -7.74
CA LYS A 188 -4.43 4.48 -7.02
C LYS A 188 -5.84 3.90 -6.86
N ASP A 189 -5.95 2.58 -6.80
CA ASP A 189 -7.21 1.83 -6.76
C ASP A 189 -7.20 0.78 -5.63
N LEU A 190 -7.35 1.28 -4.39
CA LEU A 190 -7.21 0.46 -3.18
C LEU A 190 -8.33 -0.58 -3.02
N LYS A 191 -9.57 -0.23 -3.38
CA LYS A 191 -10.78 -1.09 -3.31
C LYS A 191 -10.95 -1.82 -1.97
N ILE A 192 -10.73 -1.15 -0.85
CA ILE A 192 -11.04 -1.71 0.50
C ILE A 192 -12.54 -1.63 0.85
N GLY A 193 -13.33 -0.94 0.02
CA GLY A 193 -14.78 -0.78 0.22
C GLY A 193 -15.14 0.26 1.28
N LEU A 194 -14.29 1.27 1.44
CA LEU A 194 -14.59 2.53 2.10
C LEU A 194 -14.37 3.65 1.08
N SER A 195 -15.28 4.62 1.01
CA SER A 195 -15.07 5.83 0.21
C SER A 195 -14.03 6.73 0.88
N GLU A 196 -13.39 7.59 0.09
CA GLU A 196 -12.50 8.64 0.58
C GLU A 196 -13.19 9.54 1.60
N ASP A 197 -14.45 9.92 1.37
CA ASP A 197 -15.24 10.70 2.32
C ASP A 197 -15.41 9.96 3.65
N SER A 198 -15.62 8.64 3.60
CA SER A 198 -15.70 7.82 4.82
C SER A 198 -14.36 7.79 5.54
N ILE A 199 -13.25 7.62 4.82
CA ILE A 199 -11.90 7.57 5.40
C ILE A 199 -11.55 8.91 6.06
N LEU A 200 -11.79 10.02 5.36
CA LEU A 200 -11.57 11.37 5.89
C LEU A 200 -12.44 11.63 7.12
N ALA A 201 -13.74 11.29 7.08
CA ALA A 201 -14.64 11.48 8.22
C ALA A 201 -14.28 10.62 9.44
N ILE A 202 -13.73 9.41 9.24
CA ILE A 202 -13.23 8.56 10.34
C ILE A 202 -11.97 9.17 10.97
N TYR A 203 -11.13 9.84 10.18
CA TYR A 203 -9.95 10.53 10.69
C TYR A 203 -10.31 11.78 11.50
N HIS A 204 -11.16 12.65 10.93
CA HIS A 204 -11.71 13.84 11.58
C HIS A 204 -12.99 14.32 10.85
N PRO A 205 -14.05 14.75 11.55
CA PRO A 205 -15.30 15.20 10.92
C PRO A 205 -15.09 16.34 9.91
N ASP A 206 -14.18 17.28 10.19
CA ASP A 206 -13.85 18.41 9.32
C ASP A 206 -12.79 18.11 8.24
N ALA A 207 -12.26 16.89 8.18
CA ALA A 207 -11.19 16.54 7.23
C ALA A 207 -11.58 16.80 5.77
N ARG A 208 -12.83 16.49 5.40
CA ARG A 208 -13.34 16.76 4.05
C ARG A 208 -13.39 18.26 3.74
N ASN A 209 -13.80 19.07 4.72
CA ASN A 209 -13.89 20.51 4.57
C ASN A 209 -12.51 21.15 4.40
N VAL A 210 -11.52 20.73 5.22
CA VAL A 210 -10.13 21.20 5.08
C VAL A 210 -9.58 20.79 3.71
N PHE A 211 -9.77 19.53 3.31
CA PHE A 211 -9.27 19.03 2.03
C PHE A 211 -9.85 19.80 0.84
N ASN A 212 -11.14 20.10 0.83
CA ASN A 212 -11.78 20.85 -0.25
C ASN A 212 -11.24 22.29 -0.39
N ARG A 213 -10.71 22.88 0.68
CA ARG A 213 -10.11 24.24 0.64
C ARG A 213 -8.69 24.24 0.11
N CYS A 214 -7.90 23.22 0.43
CA CYS A 214 -6.46 23.23 0.20
C CYS A 214 -5.96 22.19 -0.81
N ASN A 215 -6.78 21.20 -1.15
CA ASN A 215 -6.44 20.02 -1.96
C ASN A 215 -5.10 19.38 -1.54
N ASN A 216 -4.83 19.35 -0.23
CA ASN A 216 -3.55 18.91 0.31
C ASN A 216 -3.78 18.02 1.54
N LEU A 217 -3.50 16.72 1.40
CA LEU A 217 -3.67 15.73 2.46
C LEU A 217 -2.76 15.99 3.67
N GLN A 218 -1.56 16.54 3.45
CA GLN A 218 -0.64 16.86 4.54
C GLN A 218 -1.21 17.97 5.42
N LYS A 219 -1.73 19.05 4.81
CA LYS A 219 -2.41 20.12 5.55
C LYS A 219 -3.60 19.60 6.37
N VAL A 220 -4.38 18.68 5.81
CA VAL A 220 -5.49 18.03 6.54
C VAL A 220 -4.99 17.35 7.81
N THR A 221 -3.93 16.55 7.73
CA THR A 221 -3.41 15.81 8.88
C THR A 221 -2.67 16.68 9.88
N ASP A 222 -2.05 17.77 9.41
CA ASP A 222 -1.30 18.68 10.27
C ASP A 222 -2.27 19.61 11.05
N GLU A 223 -3.32 20.13 10.40
CA GLU A 223 -4.35 20.96 11.03
C GLU A 223 -5.25 20.17 11.99
N LEU A 224 -5.58 18.91 11.66
CA LEU A 224 -6.55 18.08 12.38
C LEU A 224 -5.91 16.95 13.19
N THR A 225 -4.80 17.28 13.86
CA THR A 225 -4.06 16.31 14.68
C THR A 225 -4.93 15.80 15.86
N ASP A 226 -5.68 16.71 16.49
CA ASP A 226 -6.62 16.40 17.58
C ASP A 226 -8.00 16.00 17.01
N PRO A 227 -8.50 14.78 17.27
CA PRO A 227 -9.81 14.32 16.78
C PRO A 227 -11.02 15.12 17.28
N HIS A 228 -10.88 15.88 18.37
CA HIS A 228 -12.00 16.56 19.03
C HIS A 228 -12.03 18.07 18.76
N ARG A 229 -10.98 18.62 18.19
CA ARG A 229 -10.83 20.05 17.94
C ARG A 229 -11.31 20.40 16.53
N ARG A 230 -12.40 21.16 16.47
CA ARG A 230 -12.99 21.65 15.21
C ARG A 230 -12.41 22.99 14.78
#